data_AF-A0A927P9H8-F1
#
_entry.id   AF-A0A927P9H8-F1
#
_cell.length_a   1.000
_cell.length_b   1.000
_cell.length_c   1.000
_cell.angle_alpha   90.00
_cell.angle_beta   90.00
_cell.angle_gamma   90.00
#
_symmetry.space_group_name_H-M   'P 1'
#
loop_
_entity.id
_entity.type
_entity.pdbx_description
1 polymer ?
#
loop_
_entity_poly.entity_id
_entity_poly.type
_entity_poly.pdbx_seq_one_letter_code
_entity_poly.pdbx_strand_id
1 'polypeptide(L)'
;MYSYPAACSRIIWDSQGIYPLSGILKGRALERISRKEDLPMIVVSAGVVRHDGRIMLCQRKPEVHNGLKWEFPGGKLEKGESPEAALRRELREELNIDVEVGRVMDVMVHSYPDRDVMILFYPCTIKKGEPETIDCNAIAWVQPDNFLNYDLAAGDRCFVERNMRHFTPESV
;
A
#
# COMPACT_ATOMS: atom_id res chain seq x y z
N MET A 1 -24.43 -2.87 -4.28
CA MET A 1 -23.88 -1.49 -4.18
C MET A 1 -23.11 -1.43 -2.87
N TYR A 2 -21.79 -1.64 -2.90
CA TYR A 2 -20.97 -1.63 -1.68
C TYR A 2 -20.78 -0.18 -1.25
N SER A 3 -21.43 0.22 -0.15
CA SER A 3 -21.27 1.55 0.44
C SER A 3 -20.03 1.53 1.34
N TYR A 4 -18.95 2.15 0.89
CA TYR A 4 -17.74 2.34 1.68
C TYR A 4 -17.77 3.71 2.37
N PRO A 5 -17.33 3.82 3.64
CA PRO A 5 -17.42 5.05 4.43
C PRO A 5 -16.29 6.04 4.13
N ALA A 6 -16.41 7.26 4.68
CA ALA A 6 -15.72 8.52 4.36
C ALA A 6 -14.23 8.51 3.98
N ALA A 7 -13.41 7.51 4.33
CA ALA A 7 -12.05 7.39 3.78
C ALA A 7 -12.05 7.09 2.26
N CYS A 8 -13.15 6.54 1.74
CA CYS A 8 -13.42 6.36 0.32
C CYS A 8 -13.78 7.67 -0.40
N SER A 9 -13.96 8.79 0.31
CA SER A 9 -14.22 10.12 -0.28
C SER A 9 -13.01 10.73 -1.00
N ARG A 10 -12.01 9.91 -1.29
CA ARG A 10 -10.67 10.24 -1.77
C ARG A 10 -10.38 9.51 -3.09
N ILE A 11 -11.21 8.55 -3.46
CA ILE A 11 -11.01 7.66 -4.60
C ILE A 11 -12.38 7.45 -5.24
N ILE A 12 -12.49 7.65 -6.55
CA ILE A 12 -13.67 7.27 -7.33
C ILE A 12 -13.48 5.81 -7.73
N TRP A 13 -14.54 5.02 -7.56
CA TRP A 13 -14.59 3.66 -8.05
C TRP A 13 -15.88 3.47 -8.85
N ASP A 14 -15.73 3.09 -10.11
CA ASP A 14 -16.84 2.84 -11.01
C ASP A 14 -16.57 1.62 -11.91
N SER A 15 -17.41 1.43 -12.93
CA SER A 15 -17.26 0.34 -13.89
C SER A 15 -16.04 0.50 -14.82
N GLN A 16 -15.40 1.67 -14.84
CA GLN A 16 -14.21 1.98 -15.65
C GLN A 16 -12.91 1.77 -14.86
N GLY A 17 -12.93 1.90 -13.53
CA GLY A 17 -11.76 1.61 -12.70
C GLY A 17 -11.76 2.32 -11.35
N ILE A 18 -10.57 2.37 -10.72
CA ILE A 18 -10.33 3.07 -9.45
C ILE A 18 -9.44 4.28 -9.77
N TYR A 19 -9.88 5.48 -9.37
CA TYR A 19 -9.22 6.75 -9.69
C TYR A 19 -9.09 7.63 -8.44
N PRO A 20 -7.93 8.25 -8.18
CA PRO A 20 -7.79 9.21 -7.09
C PRO A 20 -8.58 10.49 -7.38
N LEU A 21 -9.11 11.12 -6.34
CA LEU A 21 -9.66 12.48 -6.45
C LEU A 21 -8.53 13.50 -6.62
N SER A 22 -8.84 14.62 -7.27
CA SER A 22 -7.91 15.72 -7.55
C SER A 22 -7.18 16.23 -6.30
N GLY A 23 -7.83 16.22 -5.13
CA GLY A 23 -7.23 16.64 -3.85
C GLY A 23 -6.12 15.73 -3.31
N ILE A 24 -5.95 14.52 -3.86
CA ILE A 24 -4.86 13.59 -3.49
C ILE A 24 -3.67 13.73 -4.42
N LEU A 25 -3.95 14.04 -5.68
CA LEU A 25 -2.93 14.20 -6.69
C LEU A 25 -2.08 15.42 -6.40
N LYS A 26 -0.77 15.26 -6.57
CA LYS A 26 0.21 16.34 -6.40
C LYS A 26 1.26 16.27 -7.49
N GLY A 27 1.86 17.42 -7.80
CA GLY A 27 2.95 17.52 -8.77
C GLY A 27 2.56 16.96 -10.13
N ARG A 28 3.43 16.10 -10.70
CA ARG A 28 3.27 15.55 -12.05
C ARG A 28 1.93 14.87 -12.30
N ALA A 29 1.37 14.15 -11.33
CA ALA A 29 0.07 13.50 -11.49
C ALA A 29 -1.05 14.51 -11.78
N LEU A 30 -1.09 15.60 -11.01
CA LEU A 30 -2.09 16.65 -11.17
C LEU A 30 -1.90 17.40 -12.50
N GLU A 31 -0.65 17.71 -12.85
CA GLU A 31 -0.32 18.32 -14.14
C GLU A 31 -0.76 17.45 -15.32
N ARG A 32 -0.55 16.12 -15.25
CA ARG A 32 -0.94 15.19 -16.30
C ARG A 32 -2.44 15.14 -16.52
N ILE A 33 -3.22 15.06 -15.43
CA ILE A 33 -4.67 15.13 -15.53
C ILE A 33 -5.09 16.48 -16.13
N SER A 34 -4.44 17.58 -15.73
CA SER A 34 -4.73 18.90 -16.30
C SER A 34 -4.38 18.98 -17.80
N ARG A 35 -3.34 18.24 -18.24
CA ARG A 35 -2.89 18.14 -19.64
C ARG A 35 -3.62 17.05 -20.44
N LYS A 36 -4.55 16.28 -19.84
CA LYS A 36 -5.21 15.11 -20.43
C LYS A 36 -4.22 14.09 -21.01
N GLU A 37 -3.13 13.81 -20.30
CA GLU A 37 -2.22 12.73 -20.65
C GLU A 37 -2.76 11.38 -20.12
N ASP A 38 -3.07 10.45 -21.01
CA ASP A 38 -3.54 9.09 -20.66
C ASP A 38 -2.35 8.14 -20.40
N LEU A 39 -1.76 8.23 -19.21
CA LEU A 39 -0.83 7.20 -18.73
C LEU A 39 -1.59 6.10 -17.97
N PRO A 40 -1.11 4.84 -18.03
CA PRO A 40 -1.74 3.77 -17.28
C PRO A 40 -1.62 4.03 -15.77
N MET A 41 -2.75 3.85 -15.06
CA MET A 41 -2.79 3.85 -13.61
C MET A 41 -2.73 2.42 -13.09
N ILE A 42 -1.70 2.12 -12.30
CA ILE A 42 -1.57 0.86 -11.57
C ILE A 42 -2.10 1.08 -10.16
N VAL A 43 -2.99 0.20 -9.72
CA VAL A 43 -3.50 0.20 -8.34
C VAL A 43 -2.84 -0.93 -7.56
N VAL A 44 -2.37 -0.61 -6.37
CA VAL A 44 -1.68 -1.51 -5.44
C VAL A 44 -2.37 -1.44 -4.09
N SER A 45 -2.56 -2.59 -3.45
CA SER A 45 -2.95 -2.65 -2.04
C SER A 45 -1.74 -3.02 -1.19
N ALA A 46 -1.52 -2.27 -0.11
CA ALA A 46 -0.42 -2.47 0.82
C ALA A 46 -0.94 -2.68 2.26
N GLY A 47 -0.39 -3.68 2.94
CA GLY A 47 -0.78 -4.10 4.27
C GLY A 47 0.11 -3.50 5.36
N VAL A 48 -0.48 -2.71 6.25
CA VAL A 48 0.11 -2.28 7.52
C VAL A 48 -0.19 -3.35 8.56
N VAL A 49 0.59 -4.42 8.53
CA VAL A 49 0.43 -5.57 9.42
C VAL A 49 1.07 -5.26 10.77
N ARG A 50 0.27 -5.25 11.85
CA ARG A 50 0.74 -4.95 13.22
C ARG A 50 0.86 -6.23 14.06
N HIS A 51 1.93 -6.32 14.83
CA HIS A 51 2.14 -7.36 15.84
C HIS A 51 3.04 -6.81 16.95
N ASP A 52 2.62 -6.92 18.22
CA ASP A 52 3.37 -6.47 19.41
C ASP A 52 3.96 -5.04 19.30
N GLY A 53 3.15 -4.10 18.83
CA GLY A 53 3.55 -2.70 18.66
C GLY A 53 4.58 -2.46 17.54
N ARG A 54 4.92 -3.49 16.77
CA ARG A 54 5.76 -3.42 15.58
C ARG A 54 4.91 -3.59 14.32
N ILE A 55 5.48 -3.17 13.20
CA ILE A 55 4.84 -3.23 11.90
C ILE A 55 5.77 -3.96 10.94
N MET A 56 5.19 -4.85 10.14
CA MET A 56 5.95 -5.65 9.19
C MET A 56 6.31 -4.83 7.95
N LEU A 57 7.59 -4.90 7.57
CA LEU A 57 8.08 -4.54 6.25
C LEU A 57 8.66 -5.77 5.56
N CYS A 58 8.57 -5.79 4.23
CA CYS A 58 9.22 -6.79 3.39
C CYS A 58 10.29 -6.11 2.53
N GLN A 59 11.41 -6.79 2.35
CA GLN A 59 12.47 -6.35 1.45
C GLN A 59 12.27 -6.99 0.09
N ARG A 60 12.28 -6.18 -0.96
CA ARG A 60 12.22 -6.65 -2.35
C ARG A 60 13.37 -7.61 -2.65
N LYS A 61 13.08 -8.62 -3.48
CA LYS A 61 14.09 -9.48 -4.11
C LYS A 61 15.14 -8.63 -4.87
N PRO A 62 16.42 -9.02 -4.91
CA PRO A 62 17.46 -8.22 -5.57
C PRO A 62 17.21 -7.99 -7.06
N GLU A 63 16.51 -8.90 -7.73
CA GLU A 63 16.39 -9.01 -9.18
C GLU A 63 15.24 -8.15 -9.75
N VAL A 64 14.38 -7.61 -8.89
CA VAL A 64 13.23 -6.81 -9.31
C VAL A 64 13.58 -5.32 -9.44
N HIS A 65 12.74 -4.56 -10.13
CA HIS A 65 12.89 -3.10 -10.19
C HIS A 65 12.87 -2.49 -8.79
N ASN A 66 13.86 -1.65 -8.47
CA ASN A 66 14.11 -1.15 -7.12
C ASN A 66 14.35 -2.27 -6.08
N GLY A 67 15.05 -3.34 -6.46
CA GLY A 67 15.44 -4.44 -5.59
C GLY A 67 16.14 -3.99 -4.30
N LEU A 68 16.05 -4.80 -3.25
CA LEU A 68 16.57 -4.56 -1.90
C LEU A 68 15.96 -3.37 -1.13
N LYS A 69 15.04 -2.60 -1.72
CA LYS A 69 14.24 -1.62 -0.97
C LYS A 69 13.22 -2.32 -0.07
N TRP A 70 12.86 -1.63 1.02
CA TRP A 70 11.83 -2.06 1.95
C TRP A 70 10.48 -1.44 1.60
N GLU A 71 9.41 -2.21 1.73
CA GLU A 71 8.03 -1.77 1.48
C GLU A 71 7.04 -2.48 2.40
N PHE A 72 5.83 -1.91 2.49
CA PHE A 72 4.72 -2.62 3.09
C PHE A 72 4.31 -3.78 2.15
N PRO A 73 4.04 -4.99 2.68
CA PRO A 73 3.70 -6.14 1.85
C PRO A 73 2.37 -5.97 1.14
N GLY A 74 2.21 -6.64 0.00
CA GLY A 74 1.04 -6.52 -0.85
C GLY A 74 1.42 -6.28 -2.30
N GLY A 75 0.42 -6.13 -3.16
CA GLY A 75 0.64 -6.18 -4.59
C GLY A 75 -0.45 -5.53 -5.42
N LYS A 76 -0.33 -5.73 -6.73
CA LYS A 76 -1.18 -5.09 -7.72
C LYS A 76 -2.56 -5.72 -7.71
N LEU A 77 -3.56 -4.90 -7.98
CA LEU A 77 -4.90 -5.42 -8.24
C LEU A 77 -4.92 -6.12 -9.60
N GLU A 78 -5.54 -7.29 -9.63
CA GLU A 78 -5.95 -8.02 -10.80
C GLU A 78 -7.34 -7.55 -11.30
N LYS A 79 -7.71 -8.02 -12.49
CA LYS A 79 -8.97 -7.61 -13.12
C LYS A 79 -10.17 -8.17 -12.36
N GLY A 80 -11.00 -7.28 -11.82
CA GLY A 80 -12.28 -7.62 -11.21
C GLY A 80 -12.22 -8.00 -9.73
N GLU A 81 -11.05 -7.95 -9.09
CA GLU A 81 -10.94 -8.11 -7.64
C GLU A 81 -11.11 -6.78 -6.90
N SER A 82 -11.57 -6.84 -5.64
CA SER A 82 -11.56 -5.68 -4.75
C SER A 82 -10.16 -5.45 -4.19
N PRO A 83 -9.79 -4.22 -3.79
CA PRO A 83 -8.53 -3.95 -3.13
C PRO A 83 -8.22 -4.84 -1.92
N GLU A 84 -9.23 -5.16 -1.11
CA GLU A 84 -9.09 -6.01 0.07
C GLU A 84 -8.92 -7.48 -0.32
N ALA A 85 -9.53 -7.90 -1.42
CA ALA A 85 -9.35 -9.24 -1.97
C ALA A 85 -7.94 -9.42 -2.52
N ALA A 86 -7.45 -8.44 -3.29
CA ALA A 86 -6.07 -8.37 -3.76
C ALA A 86 -5.09 -8.50 -2.59
N LEU A 87 -5.26 -7.67 -1.55
CA LEU A 87 -4.34 -7.67 -0.41
C LEU A 87 -4.31 -9.01 0.34
N ARG A 88 -5.46 -9.67 0.52
CA ARG A 88 -5.52 -11.00 1.15
C ARG A 88 -4.83 -12.06 0.29
N ARG A 89 -5.01 -12.01 -1.03
CA ARG A 89 -4.34 -12.92 -1.97
C ARG A 89 -2.83 -12.73 -1.93
N GLU A 90 -2.37 -11.51 -2.08
CA GLU A 90 -0.94 -11.15 -2.08
C GLU A 90 -0.26 -11.56 -0.77
N LEU A 91 -0.82 -11.22 0.39
CA LEU A 91 -0.21 -11.59 1.68
C LEU A 91 -0.18 -13.11 1.91
N ARG A 92 -1.10 -13.86 1.30
CA ARG A 92 -1.07 -15.32 1.33
C ARG A 92 0.03 -15.89 0.43
N GLU A 93 0.16 -15.35 -0.77
CA GLU A 93 1.14 -15.78 -1.77
C GLU A 93 2.57 -15.42 -1.39
N GLU A 94 2.79 -14.19 -0.90
CA GLU A 94 4.10 -13.65 -0.57
C GLU A 94 4.60 -14.12 0.80
N LEU A 95 3.68 -14.36 1.76
CA LEU A 95 4.01 -14.50 3.18
C LEU A 95 3.34 -15.67 3.93
N ASN A 96 2.50 -16.48 3.28
CA ASN A 96 1.77 -17.60 3.91
C ASN A 96 0.80 -17.20 5.05
N ILE A 97 0.27 -15.98 5.04
CA ILE A 97 -0.64 -15.51 6.08
C ILE A 97 -2.03 -15.18 5.55
N ASP A 98 -3.05 -15.51 6.34
CA ASP A 98 -4.41 -15.02 6.15
C ASP A 98 -4.64 -13.83 7.10
N VAL A 99 -5.08 -12.69 6.54
CA VAL A 99 -5.31 -11.46 7.32
C VAL A 99 -6.76 -11.00 7.27
N GLU A 100 -7.17 -10.33 8.34
CA GLU A 100 -8.33 -9.46 8.35
C GLU A 100 -7.89 -8.06 7.90
N VAL A 101 -8.53 -7.55 6.86
CA VAL A 101 -8.23 -6.25 6.25
C VAL A 101 -9.22 -5.23 6.81
N GLY A 102 -8.70 -4.18 7.43
CA GLY A 102 -9.50 -3.08 7.96
C GLY A 102 -9.94 -2.10 6.88
N ARG A 103 -10.27 -0.87 7.30
CA ARG A 103 -10.63 0.21 6.36
C ARG A 103 -9.37 0.89 5.84
N VAL A 104 -9.42 1.40 4.61
CA VAL A 104 -8.31 2.15 4.01
C VAL A 104 -7.86 3.26 4.97
N MET A 105 -6.58 3.25 5.32
CA MET A 105 -5.97 4.20 6.25
C MET A 105 -5.49 5.44 5.49
N ASP A 106 -4.82 5.26 4.37
CA ASP A 106 -4.41 6.36 3.50
C ASP A 106 -4.17 5.91 2.06
N VAL A 107 -4.06 6.88 1.16
CA VAL A 107 -3.81 6.67 -0.27
C VAL A 107 -2.62 7.52 -0.70
N MET A 108 -1.66 6.89 -1.37
CA MET A 108 -0.55 7.58 -2.03
C MET A 108 -0.67 7.43 -3.53
N VAL A 109 -0.31 8.50 -4.26
CA VAL A 109 -0.12 8.44 -5.70
C VAL A 109 1.32 8.86 -5.99
N HIS A 110 2.03 8.00 -6.72
CA HIS A 110 3.38 8.25 -7.17
C HIS A 110 3.44 8.22 -8.69
N SER A 111 3.99 9.27 -9.29
CA SER A 111 4.07 9.44 -10.74
C SER A 111 5.46 9.12 -11.27
N TYR A 112 5.54 8.13 -12.14
CA TYR A 112 6.71 7.79 -12.94
C TYR A 112 6.56 8.36 -14.35
N PRO A 113 7.64 8.53 -15.15
CA PRO A 113 7.54 9.03 -16.52
C PRO A 113 6.53 8.29 -17.41
N ASP A 114 6.37 6.99 -17.21
CA ASP A 114 5.60 6.05 -18.04
C ASP A 114 4.27 5.58 -17.42
N ARG A 115 4.01 5.86 -16.14
CA ARG A 115 2.81 5.38 -15.41
C ARG A 115 2.58 6.15 -14.11
N ASP A 116 1.36 6.05 -13.60
CA ASP A 116 1.04 6.44 -12.22
C ASP A 116 0.75 5.19 -11.37
N VAL A 117 1.20 5.20 -10.12
CA VAL A 117 0.95 4.13 -9.16
C VAL A 117 0.16 4.70 -7.99
N MET A 118 -1.04 4.16 -7.77
CA MET A 118 -1.87 4.45 -6.62
C MET A 118 -1.77 3.31 -5.61
N ILE A 119 -1.35 3.63 -4.39
CA ILE A 119 -1.14 2.67 -3.30
C ILE A 119 -2.19 2.93 -2.22
N LEU A 120 -2.98 1.90 -1.93
CA LEU A 120 -4.01 1.87 -0.91
C LEU A 120 -3.46 1.17 0.33
N PHE A 121 -3.29 1.90 1.43
CA PHE A 121 -2.73 1.34 2.66
C PHE A 121 -3.85 0.90 3.60
N TYR A 122 -3.82 -0.36 4.02
CA TYR A 122 -4.82 -0.95 4.91
C TYR A 122 -4.18 -1.44 6.21
N PRO A 123 -4.78 -1.20 7.38
CA PRO A 123 -4.40 -1.91 8.59
C PRO A 123 -4.81 -3.38 8.46
N CYS A 124 -3.90 -4.28 8.83
CA CYS A 124 -4.11 -5.72 8.72
C CYS A 124 -3.79 -6.42 10.05
N THR A 125 -4.63 -7.39 10.39
CA THR A 125 -4.44 -8.27 11.55
C THR A 125 -4.28 -9.70 11.06
N ILE A 126 -3.19 -10.37 11.44
CA ILE A 126 -2.98 -11.79 11.11
C ILE A 126 -4.04 -12.62 11.84
N LYS A 127 -4.79 -13.43 11.09
CA LYS A 127 -5.78 -14.37 11.64
C LYS A 127 -5.24 -15.80 11.68
N LYS A 128 -4.33 -16.11 10.75
CA LYS A 128 -3.73 -17.44 10.63
C LYS A 128 -2.37 -17.34 9.94
N GLY A 129 -1.46 -18.22 10.35
CA GLY A 129 -0.11 -18.34 9.79
C GLY A 129 0.91 -17.49 10.54
N GLU A 130 2.17 -17.79 10.28
CA GLU A 130 3.33 -17.00 10.69
C GLU A 130 4.02 -16.51 9.41
N PRO A 131 4.42 -15.23 9.29
CA PRO A 131 4.99 -14.72 8.05
C PRO A 131 6.28 -15.44 7.65
N GLU A 132 6.32 -15.91 6.41
CA GLU A 132 7.48 -16.55 5.77
C GLU A 132 7.96 -15.73 4.57
N THR A 133 9.24 -15.82 4.19
CA THR A 133 9.76 -15.13 3.01
C THR A 133 9.53 -15.95 1.73
N ILE A 134 8.31 -16.01 1.21
CA ILE A 134 8.02 -16.77 -0.03
C ILE A 134 8.43 -15.96 -1.27
N ASP A 135 7.92 -14.74 -1.39
CA ASP A 135 8.22 -13.84 -2.52
C ASP A 135 8.89 -12.52 -2.12
N CYS A 136 9.58 -12.51 -0.98
CA CYS A 136 10.42 -11.40 -0.56
C CYS A 136 11.82 -11.87 -0.15
N ASN A 137 12.77 -10.94 -0.09
CA ASN A 137 14.15 -11.24 0.31
C ASN A 137 14.29 -11.37 1.83
N ALA A 138 13.54 -10.55 2.57
CA ALA A 138 13.60 -10.50 4.03
C ALA A 138 12.33 -9.89 4.61
N ILE A 139 12.06 -10.20 5.88
CA ILE A 139 10.99 -9.60 6.69
C ILE A 139 11.62 -8.87 7.87
N ALA A 140 11.09 -7.69 8.21
CA ALA A 140 11.46 -6.96 9.41
C ALA A 140 10.21 -6.51 10.17
N TRP A 141 10.21 -6.76 11.48
CA TRP A 141 9.25 -6.17 12.41
C TRP A 141 9.82 -4.87 12.97
N VAL A 142 9.31 -3.75 12.48
CA VAL A 142 9.89 -2.43 12.69
C VAL A 142 9.05 -1.64 13.70
N GLN A 143 9.71 -1.00 14.66
CA GLN A 143 9.04 -0.02 15.51
C GLN A 143 8.76 1.26 14.71
N PRO A 144 7.62 1.94 14.96
CA PRO A 144 7.24 3.17 14.26
C PRO A 144 8.36 4.21 14.12
N ASP A 145 9.11 4.44 15.20
CA ASP A 145 10.18 5.46 15.25
C ASP A 145 11.40 5.09 14.40
N ASN A 146 11.52 3.82 13.99
CA ASN A 146 12.66 3.28 13.27
C ASN A 146 12.41 3.13 11.76
N PHE A 147 11.21 3.42 11.24
CA PHE A 147 10.92 3.23 9.82
C PHE A 147 11.89 3.95 8.88
N LEU A 148 12.28 5.18 9.21
CA LEU A 148 13.17 5.98 8.35
C LEU A 148 14.63 5.50 8.36
N ASN A 149 14.98 4.53 9.21
CA ASN A 149 16.28 3.85 9.18
C ASN A 149 16.37 2.81 8.05
N TYR A 150 15.24 2.42 7.46
CA TYR A 150 15.18 1.50 6.33
C TYR A 150 15.18 2.25 5.01
N ASP A 151 15.84 1.68 3.98
CA ASP A 151 15.76 2.22 2.62
C ASP A 151 14.40 1.89 1.97
N LEU A 152 13.39 2.66 2.36
CA LEU A 152 12.02 2.49 1.90
C LEU A 152 11.88 2.84 0.41
N ALA A 153 10.98 2.12 -0.27
CA ALA A 153 10.45 2.54 -1.55
C ALA A 153 9.76 3.91 -1.43
N ALA A 154 9.75 4.69 -2.52
CA ALA A 154 9.36 6.10 -2.46
C ALA A 154 7.90 6.32 -2.01
N GLY A 155 6.98 5.45 -2.44
CA GLY A 155 5.57 5.51 -2.02
C GLY A 155 5.40 5.24 -0.53
N ASP A 156 6.09 4.21 -0.03
CA ASP A 156 6.08 3.78 1.36
C ASP A 156 6.74 4.82 2.29
N ARG A 157 7.85 5.43 1.86
CA ARG A 157 8.48 6.55 2.59
C ARG A 157 7.51 7.72 2.74
N CYS A 158 6.86 8.15 1.65
CA CYS A 158 5.87 9.23 1.69
C CYS A 158 4.71 8.92 2.64
N PHE A 159 4.26 7.67 2.64
CA PHE A 159 3.22 7.22 3.54
C PHE A 159 3.66 7.25 5.02
N VAL A 160 4.86 6.75 5.34
CA VAL A 160 5.43 6.79 6.69
C VAL A 160 5.55 8.23 7.18
N GLU A 161 6.16 9.11 6.40
CA GLU A 161 6.36 10.52 6.76
C GLU A 161 5.04 11.24 7.04
N ARG A 162 4.00 10.96 6.24
CA ARG A 162 2.66 11.55 6.44
C ARG A 162 1.94 10.97 7.65
N ASN A 163 2.14 9.69 7.95
CA ASN A 163 1.33 8.94 8.90
C ASN A 163 2.06 8.57 10.19
N MET A 164 3.24 9.14 10.48
CA MET A 164 4.01 8.85 11.72
C MET A 164 3.16 8.87 12.99
N ARG A 165 2.22 9.84 13.11
CA ARG A 165 1.32 9.97 14.26
C ARG A 165 0.29 8.85 14.40
N HIS A 166 -0.01 8.11 13.34
CA HIS A 166 -0.98 7.00 13.36
C HIS A 166 -0.35 5.68 13.80
N PHE A 167 0.97 5.63 13.93
CA PHE A 167 1.69 4.44 14.37
C PHE A 167 1.98 4.45 15.88
N THR A 168 1.68 5.53 16.60
CA THR A 168 1.87 5.59 18.05
C THR A 168 0.83 4.74 18.79
N PRO A 169 1.18 4.10 19.93
CA PRO A 169 0.29 3.18 20.65
C PRO A 169 -0.99 3.80 21.25
N GLU A 170 -1.14 5.12 21.27
CA GLU A 170 -2.17 5.84 22.05
C GLU A 170 -3.53 6.03 21.34
N SER A 171 -3.96 5.10 20.48
CA SER A 171 -5.30 5.17 19.87
C SER A 171 -6.09 3.88 20.06
N VAL A 172 -6.33 3.52 21.32
CA VAL A 172 -7.39 2.61 21.76
C VAL A 172 -8.18 3.28 22.88
#